data_AF-K6PR48-F1
#
_entry.id   AF-K6PR48-F1
#
_cell.length_a   1.000
_cell.length_b   1.000
_cell.length_c   1.000
_cell.angle_alpha   90.00
_cell.angle_beta   90.00
_cell.angle_gamma   90.00
#
_symmetry.space_group_name_H-M   'P 1'
#
loop_
_entity.id
_entity.type
_entity.pdbx_description
1 polymer ?
#
loop_
_entity_poly.entity_id
_entity_poly.type
_entity_poly.pdbx_seq_one_letter_code
_entity_poly.pdbx_strand_id
1 'polypeptide(L)'
;MNVPFHPGEPAGENLSQPSGSPQPRATGAPQEIVQAAAVQAAVPPAPEGRPAGRLLELVPAELVRLRGTALRQAIAASEGRVLAAEVVAVAAPLVDGVTNGELAAAFGADLLLVNVYDVRAPRIAGLPGWDEPAGAAPAWAAPGPAAVAGEPATLPAAPPALTGRAQAAAGAPAVAPGTMPAGVATTAPGHAPASAASTETGRGAALPAASAPAAPAGQPAAPALAGQAVPGAGALDLVRPLAALALLAGRVVGINLEPSDRVPPGRRATPENALRAVEQGAQWILLTGNPQTGVSPEGILRPAEAIRRVLPPERLLLAAGRMHGAGRWFGQEPFLDEGDVKDLVAAGVDLVALPAPATVPGVTLDQARRWVEAVHAAGALAMSTVGTSQEGAGEETVRQIALMAKAAGFDVHHLGDAGYHGIALPENIMAYGIAIRGRRHTYRRMALSPWRR
;
A
#
# COMPACT_ATOMS: atom_id res chain seq x y z
N MET A 1 5.01 -9.81 70.48
CA MET A 1 3.56 -9.58 70.53
C MET A 1 2.94 -10.68 69.69
N ASN A 2 2.52 -11.85 70.24
CA ASN A 2 1.22 -12.11 70.90
C ASN A 2 0.08 -11.35 70.18
N VAL A 3 -0.93 -11.97 69.57
CA VAL A 3 -1.94 -12.88 70.13
C VAL A 3 -2.52 -13.86 69.06
N PRO A 4 -3.08 -15.05 69.41
CA PRO A 4 -3.34 -16.19 68.52
C PRO A 4 -4.83 -16.56 68.25
N PHE A 5 -5.02 -17.45 67.27
CA PHE A 5 -5.90 -18.65 67.15
C PHE A 5 -7.15 -18.84 68.06
N HIS A 6 -8.32 -19.14 67.48
CA HIS A 6 -9.14 -20.38 67.67
C HIS A 6 -10.49 -20.39 66.88
N PRO A 7 -11.19 -21.55 66.72
CA PRO A 7 -11.87 -21.98 65.50
C PRO A 7 -13.39 -22.21 65.73
N GLY A 8 -14.12 -22.62 64.68
CA GLY A 8 -15.51 -23.07 64.79
C GLY A 8 -15.81 -24.13 63.74
N GLU A 9 -16.24 -25.30 64.22
CA GLU A 9 -16.36 -26.59 63.55
C GLU A 9 -17.83 -26.84 63.06
N PRO A 10 -18.29 -28.06 62.67
CA PRO A 10 -18.82 -28.36 61.34
C PRO A 10 -20.31 -28.81 61.30
N ALA A 11 -20.88 -28.97 60.10
CA ALA A 11 -22.06 -29.82 59.79
C ALA A 11 -22.27 -29.77 58.26
N GLY A 12 -22.63 -30.82 57.53
CA GLY A 12 -22.98 -32.20 57.80
C GLY A 12 -23.27 -32.85 56.45
N GLU A 13 -22.97 -34.13 56.33
CA GLU A 13 -23.22 -34.94 55.14
C GLU A 13 -24.71 -34.96 54.78
N ASN A 14 -25.01 -34.95 53.47
CA ASN A 14 -26.19 -35.67 52.99
C ASN A 14 -25.89 -36.32 51.64
N LEU A 15 -25.73 -37.63 51.69
CA LEU A 15 -25.59 -38.54 50.55
C LEU A 15 -26.97 -38.73 49.92
N SER A 16 -27.13 -38.38 48.65
CA SER A 16 -28.24 -38.84 47.82
C SER A 16 -27.83 -38.81 46.33
N GLN A 17 -27.63 -40.00 45.78
CA GLN A 17 -27.56 -40.34 44.35
C GLN A 17 -28.24 -41.73 44.23
N PRO A 18 -28.69 -42.21 43.06
CA PRO A 18 -28.87 -41.55 41.76
C PRO A 18 -30.23 -41.89 41.09
N SER A 19 -30.72 -41.08 40.14
CA SER A 19 -31.42 -41.61 38.96
C SER A 19 -31.54 -40.55 37.86
N GLY A 20 -31.12 -40.90 36.65
CA GLY A 20 -31.23 -40.02 35.48
C GLY A 20 -30.05 -40.22 34.54
N SER A 21 -30.15 -41.22 33.67
CA SER A 21 -29.25 -41.39 32.53
C SER A 21 -29.26 -40.10 31.69
N PRO A 22 -28.10 -39.45 31.43
CA PRO A 22 -28.09 -38.27 30.57
C PRO A 22 -28.26 -38.73 29.12
N GLN A 23 -29.37 -38.31 28.50
CA GLN A 23 -29.49 -38.39 27.04
C GLN A 23 -28.41 -37.51 26.39
N PRO A 24 -27.83 -37.93 25.25
CA PRO A 24 -26.81 -37.15 24.57
C PRO A 24 -27.45 -35.87 24.03
N ARG A 25 -27.08 -34.72 24.60
CA ARG A 25 -27.33 -33.43 23.94
C ARG A 25 -26.54 -33.44 22.64
N ALA A 26 -27.24 -33.34 21.53
CA ALA A 26 -26.64 -33.02 20.24
C ALA A 26 -25.86 -31.71 20.39
N THR A 27 -24.54 -31.81 20.53
CA THR A 27 -23.64 -30.65 20.48
C THR A 27 -23.63 -30.18 19.03
N GLY A 28 -24.48 -29.20 18.71
CA GLY A 28 -24.34 -28.42 17.49
C GLY A 28 -22.91 -27.86 17.41
N ALA A 29 -22.36 -27.78 16.20
CA ALA A 29 -21.03 -27.23 15.99
C ALA A 29 -20.92 -25.82 16.63
N PRO A 30 -19.76 -25.46 17.21
CA PRO A 30 -19.49 -24.10 17.70
C PRO A 30 -19.96 -23.05 16.70
N GLN A 31 -20.58 -21.95 17.16
CA GLN A 31 -21.10 -20.88 16.28
C GLN A 31 -20.03 -20.37 15.29
N GLU A 32 -18.75 -20.36 15.69
CA GLU A 32 -17.61 -20.03 14.84
C GLU A 32 -17.48 -20.96 13.62
N ILE A 33 -17.76 -22.25 13.77
CA ILE A 33 -17.70 -23.25 12.68
C ILE A 33 -18.92 -23.10 11.75
N VAL A 34 -20.09 -22.78 12.30
CA VAL A 34 -21.31 -22.53 11.50
C VAL A 34 -21.17 -21.25 10.65
N GLN A 35 -20.60 -20.20 11.23
CA GLN A 35 -20.34 -18.94 10.53
C GLN A 35 -19.19 -19.08 9.52
N ALA A 36 -18.14 -19.85 9.84
CA ALA A 36 -17.10 -20.22 8.89
C ALA A 36 -17.67 -21.01 7.70
N ALA A 37 -18.60 -21.95 7.93
CA ALA A 37 -19.26 -22.70 6.85
C ALA A 37 -20.12 -21.81 5.94
N ALA A 38 -20.84 -20.84 6.50
CA ALA A 38 -21.63 -19.87 5.72
C ALA A 38 -20.75 -18.94 4.88
N VAL A 39 -19.65 -18.44 5.45
CA VAL A 39 -18.66 -17.64 4.70
C VAL A 39 -17.95 -18.50 3.63
N GLN A 40 -17.59 -19.74 3.94
CA GLN A 40 -17.02 -20.68 2.96
C GLN A 40 -17.94 -20.93 1.75
N ALA A 41 -19.26 -20.87 1.94
CA ALA A 41 -20.25 -20.95 0.87
C ALA A 41 -20.39 -19.64 0.07
N ALA A 42 -20.18 -18.47 0.69
CA ALA A 42 -20.25 -17.16 0.04
C ALA A 42 -18.98 -16.79 -0.74
N VAL A 43 -17.83 -17.39 -0.41
CA VAL A 43 -16.57 -17.20 -1.13
C VAL A 43 -16.57 -18.05 -2.40
N PRO A 44 -16.46 -17.45 -3.60
CA PRO A 44 -16.44 -18.22 -4.84
C PRO A 44 -15.29 -19.25 -4.81
N PRO A 45 -15.52 -20.48 -5.30
CA PRO A 45 -14.48 -21.50 -5.33
C PRO A 45 -13.29 -21.03 -6.16
N ALA A 46 -12.09 -21.49 -5.78
CA ALA A 46 -10.90 -21.26 -6.59
C ALA A 46 -11.15 -21.81 -8.01
N PRO A 47 -10.66 -21.15 -9.07
CA PRO A 47 -10.87 -21.64 -10.43
C PRO A 47 -10.24 -23.03 -10.61
N GLU A 48 -11.06 -24.02 -10.98
CA GLU A 48 -10.61 -25.39 -11.22
C GLU A 48 -9.82 -25.51 -12.54
N GLY A 49 -8.74 -26.29 -12.54
CA GLY A 49 -8.24 -26.94 -13.77
C GLY A 49 -7.16 -26.24 -14.60
N ARG A 50 -6.57 -25.12 -14.20
CA ARG A 50 -5.37 -24.56 -14.86
C ARG A 50 -4.24 -24.36 -13.85
N PRO A 51 -3.03 -24.94 -14.05
CA PRO A 51 -1.87 -24.52 -13.26
C PRO A 51 -1.73 -23.01 -13.45
N ALA A 52 -1.75 -22.26 -12.35
CA ALA A 52 -1.73 -20.82 -12.43
C ALA A 52 -0.45 -20.40 -13.18
N GLY A 53 -0.62 -19.81 -14.37
CA GLY A 53 0.48 -19.26 -15.12
C GLY A 53 1.21 -18.20 -14.31
N ARG A 54 2.33 -17.69 -14.82
CA ARG A 54 3.06 -16.61 -14.15
C ARG A 54 2.11 -15.44 -13.92
N LEU A 55 2.07 -14.91 -12.69
CA LEU A 55 1.16 -13.82 -12.31
C LEU A 55 1.24 -12.63 -13.28
N LEU A 56 2.45 -12.33 -13.76
CA LEU A 56 2.72 -11.26 -14.72
C LEU A 56 2.09 -11.44 -16.11
N GLU A 57 1.68 -12.66 -16.47
CA GLU A 57 1.08 -13.00 -17.75
C GLU A 57 -0.44 -12.98 -17.69
N LEU A 58 -1.01 -13.20 -16.50
CA LEU A 58 -2.45 -13.22 -16.27
C LEU A 58 -3.10 -11.87 -16.58
N VAL A 59 -4.30 -11.94 -17.17
CA VAL A 59 -5.13 -10.76 -17.42
C VAL A 59 -5.88 -10.35 -16.14
N PRO A 60 -6.38 -9.11 -16.03
CA PRO A 60 -7.07 -8.66 -14.81
C PRO A 60 -8.24 -9.54 -14.40
N ALA A 61 -9.03 -10.04 -15.35
CA ALA A 61 -10.14 -10.95 -15.05
C ALA A 61 -9.70 -12.26 -14.36
N GLU A 62 -8.49 -12.74 -14.65
CA GLU A 62 -7.89 -13.90 -13.98
C GLU A 62 -7.35 -13.51 -12.60
N LEU A 63 -6.64 -12.37 -12.49
CA LEU A 63 -6.04 -11.90 -11.24
C LEU A 63 -7.07 -11.71 -10.12
N VAL A 64 -8.20 -11.06 -10.40
CA VAL A 64 -9.24 -10.78 -9.39
C VAL A 64 -9.93 -12.05 -8.87
N ARG A 65 -9.74 -13.19 -9.55
CA ARG A 65 -10.26 -14.51 -9.18
C ARG A 65 -9.21 -15.42 -8.53
N LEU A 66 -7.93 -15.06 -8.56
CA LEU A 66 -6.87 -15.85 -7.91
C LEU A 66 -7.06 -15.87 -6.39
N ARG A 67 -6.96 -17.05 -5.78
CA ARG A 67 -7.02 -17.23 -4.33
C ARG A 67 -5.99 -18.27 -3.90
N GLY A 68 -5.58 -18.18 -2.63
CA GLY A 68 -4.91 -19.27 -1.94
C GLY A 68 -3.74 -19.92 -2.68
N THR A 69 -3.72 -21.24 -2.73
CA THR A 69 -2.68 -22.07 -3.37
C THR A 69 -2.45 -21.69 -4.83
N ALA A 70 -3.51 -21.33 -5.58
CA ALA A 70 -3.36 -20.89 -6.98
C ALA A 70 -2.63 -19.55 -7.08
N LEU A 71 -2.95 -18.60 -6.19
CA LEU A 71 -2.22 -17.33 -6.10
C LEU A 71 -0.75 -17.58 -5.70
N ARG A 72 -0.49 -18.44 -4.71
CA ARG A 72 0.85 -18.83 -4.27
C ARG A 72 1.67 -19.42 -5.44
N GLN A 73 1.09 -20.34 -6.20
CA GLN A 73 1.74 -20.95 -7.36
C GLN A 73 2.04 -19.92 -8.47
N ALA A 74 1.11 -19.00 -8.75
CA ALA A 74 1.32 -17.93 -9.74
C ALA A 74 2.48 -17.00 -9.35
N ILE A 75 2.61 -16.70 -8.05
CA ILE A 75 3.72 -15.92 -7.50
C ILE A 75 5.03 -16.69 -7.67
N ALA A 76 5.08 -17.95 -7.23
CA ALA A 76 6.28 -18.79 -7.34
C ALA A 76 6.77 -18.90 -8.80
N ALA A 77 5.85 -19.10 -9.74
CA ALA A 77 6.15 -19.17 -11.17
C ALA A 77 6.69 -17.83 -11.76
N SER A 78 6.57 -16.73 -11.02
CA SER A 78 6.98 -15.40 -11.49
C SER A 78 8.45 -15.08 -11.24
N GLU A 79 9.26 -15.95 -10.61
CA GLU A 79 10.73 -15.79 -10.46
C GLU A 79 11.15 -14.45 -9.80
N GLY A 80 10.54 -14.11 -8.66
CA GLY A 80 10.88 -12.89 -7.90
C GLY A 80 10.58 -11.61 -8.68
N ARG A 81 9.46 -11.56 -9.40
CA ARG A 81 9.07 -10.42 -10.24
C ARG A 81 7.73 -9.80 -9.85
N VAL A 82 7.15 -10.24 -8.74
CA VAL A 82 5.86 -9.74 -8.24
C VAL A 82 6.10 -8.54 -7.34
N LEU A 83 5.42 -7.43 -7.61
CA LEU A 83 5.48 -6.21 -6.80
C LEU A 83 4.17 -5.99 -6.05
N ALA A 84 4.24 -5.92 -4.73
CA ALA A 84 3.16 -5.50 -3.84
C ALA A 84 3.36 -4.02 -3.45
N ALA A 85 2.28 -3.25 -3.49
CA ALA A 85 2.25 -1.88 -2.98
C ALA A 85 1.23 -1.78 -1.84
N GLU A 86 1.67 -1.23 -0.71
CA GLU A 86 0.81 -0.93 0.42
C GLU A 86 0.17 0.46 0.26
N VAL A 87 -1.11 0.53 0.63
CA VAL A 87 -1.90 1.77 0.60
C VAL A 87 -2.73 1.89 1.87
N VAL A 88 -2.82 3.09 2.45
CA VAL A 88 -3.65 3.35 3.64
C VAL A 88 -5.09 3.55 3.23
N ALA A 89 -6.00 2.72 3.75
CA ALA A 89 -7.42 2.72 3.41
C ALA A 89 -8.10 4.09 3.59
N VAL A 90 -7.74 4.81 4.66
CA VAL A 90 -8.44 6.04 5.07
C VAL A 90 -7.73 7.34 4.63
N ALA A 91 -6.52 7.24 4.08
CA ALA A 91 -5.75 8.40 3.65
C ALA A 91 -6.37 9.00 2.38
N ALA A 92 -6.45 10.33 2.32
CA ALA A 92 -6.97 11.00 1.13
C ALA A 92 -6.14 10.60 -0.11
N PRO A 93 -6.77 10.26 -1.26
CA PRO A 93 -6.02 9.85 -2.44
C PRO A 93 -5.06 10.94 -2.92
N LEU A 94 -3.90 10.51 -3.42
CA LEU A 94 -2.88 11.41 -3.95
C LEU A 94 -3.32 12.13 -5.24
N VAL A 95 -4.21 11.48 -6.01
CA VAL A 95 -4.76 11.99 -7.28
C VAL A 95 -6.28 11.96 -7.18
N ASP A 96 -6.94 13.01 -7.69
CA ASP A 96 -8.39 13.17 -7.65
C ASP A 96 -9.11 12.10 -8.49
N GLY A 97 -10.28 11.67 -8.01
CA GLY A 97 -11.17 10.76 -8.72
C GLY A 97 -10.71 9.30 -8.79
N VAL A 98 -9.61 8.93 -8.13
CA VAL A 98 -9.10 7.55 -8.08
C VAL A 98 -8.70 7.15 -6.66
N THR A 99 -8.71 5.87 -6.35
CA THR A 99 -8.12 5.35 -5.11
C THR A 99 -6.58 5.34 -5.20
N ASN A 100 -5.89 5.38 -4.05
CA ASN A 100 -4.44 5.10 -4.02
C ASN A 100 -4.12 3.69 -4.55
N GLY A 101 -5.04 2.73 -4.41
CA GLY A 101 -4.87 1.38 -4.97
C GLY A 101 -4.87 1.36 -6.50
N GLU A 102 -5.77 2.10 -7.14
CA GLU A 102 -5.77 2.28 -8.60
C GLU A 102 -4.50 3.00 -9.07
N LEU A 103 -4.07 4.04 -8.35
CA LEU A 103 -2.84 4.75 -8.65
C LEU A 103 -1.62 3.82 -8.58
N ALA A 104 -1.49 3.04 -7.50
CA ALA A 104 -0.42 2.04 -7.37
C ALA A 104 -0.45 1.01 -8.51
N ALA A 105 -1.65 0.53 -8.89
CA ALA A 105 -1.84 -0.41 -9.99
C ALA A 105 -1.45 0.19 -11.35
N ALA A 106 -1.75 1.48 -11.57
CA ALA A 106 -1.39 2.23 -12.78
C ALA A 106 0.11 2.44 -12.93
N PHE A 107 0.87 2.44 -11.81
CA PHE A 107 2.33 2.48 -11.81
C PHE A 107 2.99 1.09 -11.72
N GLY A 108 2.19 0.04 -11.81
CA GLY A 108 2.66 -1.32 -12.05
C GLY A 108 2.65 -2.25 -10.85
N ALA A 109 2.05 -1.88 -9.71
CA ALA A 109 1.82 -2.86 -8.64
C ALA A 109 1.02 -4.07 -9.18
N ASP A 110 1.39 -5.28 -8.76
CA ASP A 110 0.71 -6.54 -9.08
C ASP A 110 -0.28 -6.92 -7.97
N LEU A 111 0.14 -6.71 -6.72
CA LEU A 111 -0.64 -6.93 -5.52
C LEU A 111 -0.87 -5.59 -4.81
N LEU A 112 -2.05 -5.41 -4.24
CA LEU A 112 -2.37 -4.30 -3.36
C LEU A 112 -2.53 -4.83 -1.94
N LEU A 113 -1.93 -4.14 -0.99
CA LEU A 113 -2.09 -4.38 0.43
C LEU A 113 -2.77 -3.15 1.06
N VAL A 114 -4.02 -3.28 1.47
CA VAL A 114 -4.78 -2.18 2.05
C VAL A 114 -4.56 -2.17 3.56
N ASN A 115 -3.70 -1.26 4.01
CA ASN A 115 -3.38 -1.06 5.41
C ASN A 115 -4.48 -0.21 6.10
N VAL A 116 -4.58 -0.32 7.43
CA VAL A 116 -5.55 0.44 8.25
C VAL A 116 -7.03 0.15 7.91
N TYR A 117 -7.31 -0.90 7.16
CA TYR A 117 -8.66 -1.29 6.77
C TYR A 117 -9.43 -1.97 7.93
N ASP A 118 -10.60 -1.44 8.29
CA ASP A 118 -11.47 -2.02 9.33
C ASP A 118 -12.60 -2.85 8.70
N VAL A 119 -12.57 -4.18 8.86
CA VAL A 119 -13.58 -5.06 8.25
C VAL A 119 -14.98 -4.92 8.85
N ARG A 120 -15.13 -4.23 9.98
CA ARG A 120 -16.41 -3.96 10.65
C ARG A 120 -16.97 -2.58 10.31
N ALA A 121 -16.10 -1.67 9.89
CA ALA A 121 -16.44 -0.34 9.36
C ALA A 121 -15.68 -0.08 8.05
N PRO A 122 -15.96 -0.86 6.99
CA PRO A 122 -15.23 -0.81 5.73
C PRO A 122 -15.29 0.57 5.08
N ARG A 123 -14.11 1.14 4.81
CA ARG A 123 -13.95 2.40 4.08
C ARG A 123 -12.65 2.36 3.28
N ILE A 124 -12.69 2.81 2.02
CA ILE A 124 -11.51 2.99 1.18
C ILE A 124 -11.63 4.35 0.49
N ALA A 125 -10.69 5.24 0.75
CA ALA A 125 -10.72 6.58 0.21
C ALA A 125 -10.56 6.58 -1.32
N GLY A 126 -11.38 7.37 -2.01
CA GLY A 126 -11.55 7.37 -3.46
C GLY A 126 -12.43 6.26 -4.02
N LEU A 127 -12.85 5.26 -3.23
CA LEU A 127 -13.61 4.11 -3.74
C LEU A 127 -15.11 4.46 -3.83
N PRO A 128 -15.75 4.41 -5.01
CA PRO A 128 -17.15 4.73 -5.15
C PRO A 128 -18.05 3.88 -4.25
N GLY A 129 -18.92 4.54 -3.47
CA GLY A 129 -19.83 3.91 -2.52
C GLY A 129 -19.20 3.50 -1.17
N TRP A 130 -17.87 3.57 -1.06
CA TRP A 130 -17.11 3.19 0.15
C TRP A 130 -16.19 4.29 0.68
N ASP A 131 -16.18 5.47 0.05
CA ASP A 131 -15.51 6.68 0.53
C ASP A 131 -16.49 7.71 1.13
N GLU A 132 -17.78 7.50 0.96
CA GLU A 132 -18.79 8.43 1.47
C GLU A 132 -18.76 8.46 3.00
N PRO A 133 -18.68 9.65 3.63
CA PRO A 133 -18.91 9.75 5.05
C PRO A 133 -20.34 9.25 5.35
N ALA A 134 -20.56 8.73 6.55
CA ALA A 134 -21.91 8.65 7.10
C ALA A 134 -22.41 10.10 7.32
N GLY A 135 -22.86 10.77 6.25
CA GLY A 135 -23.23 12.19 6.23
C GLY A 135 -22.71 12.88 4.98
N ALA A 136 -23.63 13.45 4.21
CA ALA A 136 -23.50 14.18 2.94
C ALA A 136 -22.13 14.83 2.62
N ALA A 137 -21.82 14.86 1.31
CA ALA A 137 -20.73 15.61 0.72
C ALA A 137 -20.55 17.02 1.35
N PRO A 138 -19.32 17.49 1.57
CA PRO A 138 -19.06 18.80 2.14
C PRO A 138 -19.67 19.88 1.25
N ALA A 139 -20.24 20.92 1.86
CA ALA A 139 -21.08 21.93 1.21
C ALA A 139 -20.43 22.67 0.01
N TRP A 140 -19.10 22.58 -0.15
CA TRP A 140 -18.38 23.15 -1.30
C TRP A 140 -18.48 22.29 -2.57
N ALA A 141 -18.89 21.03 -2.46
CA ALA A 141 -19.03 20.08 -3.57
C ALA A 141 -20.49 19.89 -4.05
N ALA A 142 -21.46 20.47 -3.35
CA ALA A 142 -22.83 20.56 -3.87
C ALA A 142 -22.90 21.65 -4.95
N PRO A 143 -23.53 21.42 -6.11
CA PRO A 143 -23.75 22.48 -7.08
C PRO A 143 -24.56 23.59 -6.39
N GLY A 144 -23.94 24.76 -6.25
CA GLY A 144 -24.57 25.91 -5.59
C GLY A 144 -25.87 26.32 -6.31
N PRO A 145 -26.85 26.90 -5.59
CA PRO A 145 -28.04 27.43 -6.24
C PRO A 145 -27.62 28.44 -7.31
N ALA A 146 -28.26 28.35 -8.49
CA ALA A 146 -27.97 29.22 -9.63
C ALA A 146 -27.91 30.69 -9.17
N ALA A 147 -26.74 31.31 -9.32
CA ALA A 147 -26.50 32.67 -8.88
C ALA A 147 -27.49 33.62 -9.60
N VAL A 148 -28.32 34.29 -8.81
CA VAL A 148 -29.09 35.44 -9.28
C VAL A 148 -28.09 36.55 -9.57
N ALA A 149 -28.14 37.10 -10.79
CA ALA A 149 -27.22 38.12 -11.27
C ALA A 149 -27.22 39.34 -10.32
N GLY A 150 -26.09 39.56 -9.63
CA GLY A 150 -25.79 40.75 -8.84
C GLY A 150 -24.67 41.55 -9.49
N GLU A 151 -24.79 42.89 -9.42
CA GLU A 151 -23.98 43.90 -10.11
C GLU A 151 -22.45 43.74 -9.95
N PRO A 152 -21.65 44.20 -10.93
CA PRO A 152 -20.20 44.04 -10.92
C PRO A 152 -19.54 44.89 -9.83
N ALA A 153 -18.77 44.26 -8.96
CA ALA A 153 -17.93 44.93 -7.99
C ALA A 153 -16.76 45.66 -8.67
N THR A 154 -16.61 46.95 -8.41
CA THR A 154 -15.49 47.79 -8.84
C THR A 154 -14.21 47.43 -8.06
N LEU A 155 -13.14 47.09 -8.78
CA LEU A 155 -11.80 46.90 -8.22
C LEU A 155 -11.23 48.23 -7.67
N PRO A 156 -10.54 48.23 -6.52
CA PRO A 156 -9.85 49.43 -6.03
C PRO A 156 -8.56 49.70 -6.82
N ALA A 157 -8.25 50.99 -7.01
CA ALA A 157 -7.12 51.47 -7.78
C ALA A 157 -5.76 51.13 -7.13
N ALA A 158 -4.76 50.86 -7.98
CA ALA A 158 -3.38 50.57 -7.58
C ALA A 158 -2.72 51.77 -6.84
N PRO A 159 -1.84 51.52 -5.85
CA PRO A 159 -1.14 52.58 -5.14
C PRO A 159 -0.06 53.25 -6.01
N PRO A 160 0.27 54.53 -5.77
CA PRO A 160 1.20 55.27 -6.60
C PRO A 160 2.67 54.90 -6.33
N ALA A 161 3.49 55.02 -7.38
CA ALA A 161 4.93 54.75 -7.35
C ALA A 161 5.70 55.80 -6.52
N LEU A 162 6.60 55.33 -5.66
CA LEU A 162 7.50 56.18 -4.86
C LEU A 162 8.70 56.63 -5.70
N THR A 163 8.71 57.91 -6.10
CA THR A 163 9.88 58.60 -6.66
C THR A 163 10.60 59.42 -5.57
N GLY A 164 11.73 58.89 -5.12
CA GLY A 164 12.98 59.56 -4.66
C GLY A 164 12.97 60.74 -3.67
N ARG A 165 13.83 60.65 -2.64
CA ARG A 165 14.87 61.66 -2.34
C ARG A 165 15.99 61.09 -1.46
N ALA A 166 17.22 61.32 -1.92
CA ALA A 166 18.46 61.06 -1.20
C ALA A 166 18.75 62.17 -0.18
N GLN A 167 19.23 61.80 1.01
CA GLN A 167 20.06 62.66 1.86
C GLN A 167 21.18 61.82 2.50
N ALA A 168 22.39 62.37 2.42
CA ALA A 168 23.64 61.77 2.85
C ALA A 168 23.92 62.02 4.34
N ALA A 169 24.63 61.09 4.98
CA ALA A 169 25.54 61.38 6.10
C ALA A 169 26.59 60.27 6.23
N ALA A 170 27.80 60.70 6.55
CA ALA A 170 29.08 59.98 6.46
C ALA A 170 29.41 59.11 7.68
N GLY A 171 30.37 58.19 7.51
CA GLY A 171 31.12 57.58 8.63
C GLY A 171 31.55 56.13 8.39
N ALA A 172 32.71 55.93 7.75
CA ALA A 172 33.44 54.66 7.74
C ALA A 172 34.43 54.59 8.92
N PRO A 173 34.95 53.39 9.25
CA PRO A 173 36.37 53.21 8.98
C PRO A 173 36.72 51.87 8.30
N ALA A 174 37.87 51.89 7.64
CA ALA A 174 38.42 50.89 6.72
C ALA A 174 39.44 49.94 7.40
N VAL A 175 39.64 48.74 6.82
CA VAL A 175 40.88 47.96 6.92
C VAL A 175 41.15 47.23 5.58
N ALA A 176 42.43 47.20 5.19
CA ALA A 176 43.01 46.91 3.89
C ALA A 176 43.44 45.42 3.67
N PRO A 177 43.86 45.01 2.46
CA PRO A 177 44.11 43.61 2.07
C PRO A 177 45.60 43.20 2.11
N GLY A 178 45.86 41.89 2.30
CA GLY A 178 47.17 41.24 2.13
C GLY A 178 46.99 39.75 1.86
N THR A 179 47.37 39.23 0.69
CA THR A 179 48.66 38.59 0.29
C THR A 179 48.54 37.07 0.16
N MET A 180 48.56 36.60 -1.10
CA MET A 180 48.87 35.21 -1.51
C MET A 180 50.31 35.16 -2.03
N PRO A 181 51.04 34.03 -1.93
CA PRO A 181 52.27 33.83 -2.71
C PRO A 181 52.07 32.90 -3.93
N ALA A 182 52.72 33.28 -5.04
CA ALA A 182 52.99 32.52 -6.28
C ALA A 182 54.10 31.47 -6.08
N GLY A 183 54.46 30.49 -6.94
CA GLY A 183 54.18 30.04 -8.33
C GLY A 183 54.97 28.71 -8.51
N VAL A 184 54.82 27.87 -9.55
CA VAL A 184 55.60 27.91 -10.83
C VAL A 184 55.15 26.76 -11.78
N ALA A 185 54.89 27.13 -13.06
CA ALA A 185 55.07 26.47 -14.39
C ALA A 185 54.83 24.95 -14.61
N THR A 186 53.78 24.49 -15.31
CA THR A 186 53.51 24.31 -16.79
C THR A 186 54.19 23.15 -17.51
N THR A 187 53.39 22.28 -18.17
CA THR A 187 53.42 22.02 -19.63
C THR A 187 52.06 21.48 -20.12
N ALA A 188 51.57 22.04 -21.25
CA ALA A 188 50.38 21.63 -22.03
C ALA A 188 50.84 20.83 -23.28
N PRO A 189 50.02 20.42 -24.31
CA PRO A 189 48.87 21.11 -24.94
C PRO A 189 47.65 20.19 -25.21
N GLY A 190 46.48 20.58 -25.71
CA GLY A 190 45.92 21.86 -26.16
C GLY A 190 44.63 21.57 -26.96
N HIS A 191 43.66 22.49 -26.93
CA HIS A 191 42.83 22.92 -28.08
C HIS A 191 41.76 23.91 -27.59
N ALA A 192 41.73 25.07 -28.24
CA ALA A 192 40.88 26.21 -27.95
C ALA A 192 39.54 26.16 -28.75
N PRO A 193 38.50 26.89 -28.30
CA PRO A 193 37.24 27.04 -29.02
C PRO A 193 37.23 28.28 -29.92
N ALA A 194 36.44 28.27 -30.98
CA ALA A 194 36.21 29.44 -31.84
C ALA A 194 34.82 30.04 -31.59
N SER A 195 34.80 31.35 -31.32
CA SER A 195 33.63 32.22 -31.35
C SER A 195 33.53 32.89 -32.74
N ALA A 196 32.32 33.27 -33.13
CA ALA A 196 32.11 34.39 -34.04
C ALA A 196 30.71 34.99 -33.81
N ALA A 197 30.70 36.24 -33.38
CA ALA A 197 29.56 37.14 -33.48
C ALA A 197 29.62 37.87 -34.83
N SER A 198 28.46 38.22 -35.38
CA SER A 198 28.35 39.29 -36.39
C SER A 198 27.00 39.98 -36.23
N THR A 199 27.09 41.27 -35.92
CA THR A 199 26.04 42.28 -35.91
C THR A 199 25.74 42.76 -37.32
N GLU A 200 24.48 43.01 -37.66
CA GLU A 200 24.12 44.13 -38.54
C GLU A 200 22.65 44.56 -38.38
N THR A 201 22.42 45.82 -38.73
CA THR A 201 21.40 46.75 -38.24
C THR A 201 20.27 47.02 -39.23
N GLY A 202 19.04 47.14 -38.73
CA GLY A 202 18.13 48.27 -38.96
C GLY A 202 17.36 48.44 -40.28
N ARG A 203 16.01 48.40 -40.16
CA ARG A 203 14.91 49.17 -40.84
C ARG A 203 13.68 48.25 -40.87
N GLY A 204 12.52 48.54 -40.29
CA GLY A 204 11.77 49.78 -40.29
C GLY A 204 10.63 49.70 -41.31
N ALA A 205 9.59 48.91 -41.02
CA ALA A 205 8.31 48.95 -41.74
C ALA A 205 7.16 48.58 -40.78
N ALA A 206 6.24 49.52 -40.59
CA ALA A 206 5.06 49.39 -39.76
C ALA A 206 4.04 48.40 -40.38
N LEU A 207 3.48 47.53 -39.54
CA LEU A 207 2.31 46.70 -39.87
C LEU A 207 1.09 47.26 -39.14
N PRO A 208 -0.10 47.26 -39.77
CA PRO A 208 -1.28 47.92 -39.25
C PRO A 208 -1.91 47.14 -38.09
N ALA A 209 -2.59 47.87 -37.20
CA ALA A 209 -3.40 47.31 -36.13
C ALA A 209 -4.51 46.42 -36.72
N ALA A 210 -4.46 45.12 -36.43
CA ALA A 210 -5.54 44.19 -36.71
C ALA A 210 -6.59 44.27 -35.60
N SER A 211 -7.83 44.50 -36.01
CA SER A 211 -9.05 44.52 -35.21
C SER A 211 -9.30 43.18 -34.51
N ALA A 212 -9.89 43.25 -33.30
CA ALA A 212 -10.34 42.09 -32.53
C ALA A 212 -11.35 41.24 -33.34
N PRO A 213 -11.26 39.90 -33.32
CA PRO A 213 -12.24 39.06 -33.99
C PRO A 213 -13.57 39.07 -33.22
N ALA A 214 -14.66 39.24 -33.95
CA ALA A 214 -16.01 39.08 -33.45
C ALA A 214 -16.26 37.63 -32.99
N ALA A 215 -17.01 37.48 -31.89
CA ALA A 215 -17.42 36.18 -31.36
C ALA A 215 -18.21 35.37 -32.42
N PRO A 216 -17.92 34.07 -32.63
CA PRO A 216 -18.72 33.25 -33.52
C PRO A 216 -20.10 32.98 -32.91
N ALA A 217 -21.14 33.31 -33.66
CA ALA A 217 -22.51 32.97 -33.36
C ALA A 217 -22.71 31.44 -33.38
N GLY A 218 -23.36 30.93 -32.32
CA GLY A 218 -24.11 29.66 -32.32
C GLY A 218 -23.36 28.42 -32.81
N GLN A 219 -22.53 27.82 -31.96
CA GLN A 219 -22.24 26.39 -32.11
C GLN A 219 -23.49 25.60 -31.69
N PRO A 220 -23.98 24.65 -32.50
CA PRO A 220 -25.03 23.75 -32.04
C PRO A 220 -24.48 22.94 -30.87
N ALA A 221 -25.25 22.87 -29.78
CA ALA A 221 -24.93 22.03 -28.65
C ALA A 221 -24.60 20.61 -29.15
N ALA A 222 -23.45 20.09 -28.74
CA ALA A 222 -23.13 18.68 -28.96
C ALA A 222 -24.32 17.85 -28.47
N PRO A 223 -24.81 16.88 -29.25
CA PRO A 223 -25.94 16.08 -28.81
C PRO A 223 -25.54 15.43 -27.49
N ALA A 224 -26.36 15.63 -26.47
CA ALA A 224 -26.28 14.85 -25.25
C ALA A 224 -26.30 13.39 -25.68
N LEU A 225 -25.17 12.69 -25.52
CA LEU A 225 -25.10 11.25 -25.64
C LEU A 225 -25.97 10.71 -24.49
N ALA A 226 -27.27 10.60 -24.76
CA ALA A 226 -28.19 9.81 -23.98
C ALA A 226 -27.52 8.44 -23.83
N GLY A 227 -27.20 8.10 -22.58
CA GLY A 227 -26.39 6.94 -22.24
C GLY A 227 -26.92 5.68 -22.92
N GLN A 228 -26.28 5.30 -24.02
CA GLN A 228 -26.30 3.93 -24.45
C GLN A 228 -25.39 3.20 -23.48
N ALA A 229 -26.01 2.47 -22.55
CA ALA A 229 -25.32 1.57 -21.65
C ALA A 229 -24.34 0.74 -22.48
N VAL A 230 -23.05 0.84 -22.16
CA VAL A 230 -22.02 -0.04 -22.71
C VAL A 230 -22.45 -1.48 -22.38
N PRO A 231 -22.83 -2.31 -23.37
CA PRO A 231 -23.31 -3.66 -23.09
C PRO A 231 -22.11 -4.49 -22.62
N GLY A 232 -22.07 -4.85 -21.33
CA GLY A 232 -21.04 -5.75 -20.78
C GLY A 232 -20.45 -5.37 -19.42
N ALA A 233 -20.73 -4.16 -18.91
CA ALA A 233 -20.49 -3.83 -17.51
C ALA A 233 -21.61 -4.44 -16.67
N GLY A 234 -21.52 -5.75 -16.41
CA GLY A 234 -22.27 -6.33 -15.29
C GLY A 234 -21.98 -5.48 -14.05
N ALA A 235 -23.02 -5.19 -13.27
CA ALA A 235 -22.91 -4.36 -12.06
C ALA A 235 -21.59 -4.67 -11.35
N LEU A 236 -20.68 -3.69 -11.32
CA LEU A 236 -19.46 -3.82 -10.53
C LEU A 236 -19.89 -4.28 -9.14
N ASP A 237 -19.14 -5.20 -8.53
CA ASP A 237 -19.47 -5.72 -7.21
C ASP A 237 -19.13 -4.67 -6.13
N LEU A 238 -19.81 -3.53 -6.23
CA LEU A 238 -19.73 -2.39 -5.32
C LEU A 238 -20.35 -2.72 -3.97
N VAL A 239 -20.94 -3.91 -3.82
CA VAL A 239 -21.44 -4.42 -2.53
C VAL A 239 -20.27 -4.93 -1.67
N ARG A 240 -19.14 -5.28 -2.29
CA ARG A 240 -17.98 -5.81 -1.59
C ARG A 240 -16.76 -4.92 -1.82
N PRO A 241 -16.30 -4.17 -0.80
CA PRO A 241 -15.33 -3.08 -0.97
C PRO A 241 -13.98 -3.54 -1.54
N LEU A 242 -13.42 -4.64 -1.03
CA LEU A 242 -12.13 -5.14 -1.51
C LEU A 242 -12.25 -5.78 -2.89
N ALA A 243 -13.38 -6.42 -3.19
CA ALA A 243 -13.68 -6.93 -4.52
C ALA A 243 -13.86 -5.78 -5.53
N ALA A 244 -14.54 -4.70 -5.14
CA ALA A 244 -14.70 -3.50 -5.95
C ALA A 244 -13.34 -2.87 -6.28
N LEU A 245 -12.46 -2.71 -5.28
CA LEU A 245 -11.10 -2.24 -5.51
C LEU A 245 -10.31 -3.18 -6.45
N ALA A 246 -10.42 -4.49 -6.24
CA ALA A 246 -9.76 -5.49 -7.09
C ALA A 246 -10.20 -5.37 -8.55
N LEU A 247 -11.49 -5.15 -8.79
CA LEU A 247 -12.06 -4.96 -10.14
C LEU A 247 -11.61 -3.66 -10.79
N LEU A 248 -11.64 -2.53 -10.06
CA LEU A 248 -11.22 -1.23 -10.59
C LEU A 248 -9.73 -1.19 -10.91
N ALA A 249 -8.90 -1.66 -9.96
CA ALA A 249 -7.45 -1.74 -10.15
C ALA A 249 -7.02 -2.86 -11.11
N GLY A 250 -7.86 -3.89 -11.27
CA GLY A 250 -7.51 -5.10 -12.01
C GLY A 250 -6.35 -5.87 -11.36
N ARG A 251 -6.34 -5.94 -10.02
CA ARG A 251 -5.24 -6.48 -9.19
C ARG A 251 -5.73 -7.41 -8.10
N VAL A 252 -4.77 -8.18 -7.58
CA VAL A 252 -4.96 -8.98 -6.38
C VAL A 252 -4.97 -8.05 -5.17
N VAL A 253 -6.05 -8.06 -4.37
CA VAL A 253 -6.20 -7.18 -3.19
C VAL A 253 -6.12 -7.99 -1.90
N GLY A 254 -5.43 -7.46 -0.90
CA GLY A 254 -5.36 -7.99 0.45
C GLY A 254 -5.37 -6.89 1.49
N ILE A 255 -5.37 -7.28 2.77
CA ILE A 255 -5.39 -6.35 3.90
C ILE A 255 -4.37 -6.74 4.98
N ASN A 256 -4.02 -5.78 5.84
CA ASN A 256 -3.33 -6.08 7.09
C ASN A 256 -4.34 -6.39 8.19
N LEU A 257 -4.03 -7.40 9.01
CA LEU A 257 -4.65 -7.58 10.32
C LEU A 257 -3.57 -7.62 11.39
N GLU A 258 -3.80 -6.96 12.52
CA GLU A 258 -2.79 -6.80 13.57
C GLU A 258 -3.10 -7.68 14.79
N PRO A 259 -2.13 -8.44 15.30
CA PRO A 259 -2.29 -9.28 16.48
C PRO A 259 -2.13 -8.46 17.78
N SER A 260 -2.91 -7.38 17.91
CA SER A 260 -2.87 -6.50 19.07
C SER A 260 -4.26 -5.99 19.43
N ASP A 261 -4.56 -5.91 20.72
CA ASP A 261 -5.80 -5.30 21.20
C ASP A 261 -5.77 -3.76 21.14
N ARG A 262 -4.62 -3.17 20.80
CA ARG A 262 -4.44 -1.71 20.68
C ARG A 262 -5.01 -1.13 19.38
N VAL A 263 -5.36 -1.98 18.41
CA VAL A 263 -6.05 -1.56 17.19
C VAL A 263 -7.57 -1.73 17.32
N PRO A 264 -8.37 -0.98 16.54
CA PRO A 264 -9.82 -1.16 16.47
C PRO A 264 -10.23 -2.63 16.28
N PRO A 265 -11.39 -3.06 16.83
CA PRO A 265 -11.80 -4.47 16.79
C PRO A 265 -11.83 -5.09 15.38
N GLY A 266 -12.15 -4.35 14.32
CA GLY A 266 -12.17 -4.88 12.96
C GLY A 266 -10.81 -4.94 12.28
N ARG A 267 -9.75 -4.43 12.90
CA ARG A 267 -8.36 -4.54 12.44
C ARG A 267 -7.58 -5.67 13.11
N ARG A 268 -8.17 -6.34 14.10
CA ARG A 268 -7.49 -7.39 14.87
C ARG A 268 -7.33 -8.67 14.05
N ALA A 269 -6.20 -9.34 14.21
CA ALA A 269 -5.94 -10.66 13.64
C ALA A 269 -6.75 -11.74 14.36
N THR A 270 -8.01 -11.91 13.96
CA THR A 270 -8.92 -12.94 14.48
C THR A 270 -9.48 -13.77 13.32
N PRO A 271 -9.87 -15.04 13.58
CA PRO A 271 -10.55 -15.88 12.58
C PRO A 271 -11.80 -15.20 12.00
N GLU A 272 -12.60 -14.55 12.85
CA GLU A 272 -13.81 -13.82 12.45
C GLU A 272 -13.50 -12.68 11.47
N ASN A 273 -12.50 -11.85 11.77
CA ASN A 273 -12.15 -10.73 10.90
C ASN A 273 -11.52 -11.21 9.60
N ALA A 274 -10.73 -12.29 9.62
CA ALA A 274 -10.19 -12.89 8.41
C ALA A 274 -11.30 -13.42 7.49
N LEU A 275 -12.31 -14.10 8.06
CA LEU A 275 -13.49 -14.55 7.31
C LEU A 275 -14.24 -13.37 6.68
N ARG A 276 -14.51 -12.31 7.45
CA ARG A 276 -15.14 -11.08 6.93
C ARG A 276 -14.32 -10.41 5.83
N ALA A 277 -12.99 -10.37 5.97
CA ALA A 277 -12.11 -9.82 4.94
C ALA A 277 -12.24 -10.58 3.62
N VAL A 278 -12.21 -11.91 3.66
CA VAL A 278 -12.38 -12.75 2.47
C VAL A 278 -13.78 -12.61 1.89
N GLU A 279 -14.82 -12.53 2.74
CA GLU A 279 -16.20 -12.24 2.32
C GLU A 279 -16.29 -10.91 1.56
N GLN A 280 -15.58 -9.88 2.01
CA GLN A 280 -15.49 -8.56 1.36
C GLN A 280 -14.60 -8.53 0.11
N GLY A 281 -13.88 -9.61 -0.19
CA GLY A 281 -13.11 -9.78 -1.42
C GLY A 281 -11.59 -9.93 -1.25
N ALA A 282 -11.06 -9.95 -0.02
CA ALA A 282 -9.64 -10.16 0.22
C ALA A 282 -9.16 -11.50 -0.38
N GLN A 283 -8.02 -11.45 -1.08
CA GLN A 283 -7.38 -12.59 -1.72
C GLN A 283 -6.17 -13.08 -0.92
N TRP A 284 -5.60 -12.18 -0.13
CA TRP A 284 -4.50 -12.43 0.79
C TRP A 284 -4.63 -11.55 2.03
N ILE A 285 -4.04 -11.99 3.13
CA ILE A 285 -4.01 -11.24 4.40
C ILE A 285 -2.57 -11.26 4.90
N LEU A 286 -2.07 -10.11 5.32
CA LEU A 286 -0.78 -10.00 5.99
C LEU A 286 -0.99 -9.76 7.49
N LEU A 287 -0.43 -10.64 8.32
CA LEU A 287 -0.34 -10.44 9.75
C LEU A 287 0.95 -9.68 10.07
N THR A 288 0.82 -8.42 10.43
CA THR A 288 1.96 -7.58 10.85
C THR A 288 1.80 -7.13 12.29
N GLY A 289 2.91 -7.16 13.03
CA GLY A 289 2.98 -6.51 14.34
C GLY A 289 3.70 -5.18 14.20
N ASN A 290 2.97 -4.06 14.20
CA ASN A 290 3.59 -2.75 14.29
C ASN A 290 4.36 -2.64 15.63
N PRO A 291 5.63 -2.19 15.68
CA PRO A 291 6.41 -2.14 16.93
C PRO A 291 5.79 -1.30 18.06
N GLN A 292 4.92 -0.34 17.70
CA GLN A 292 4.15 0.49 18.64
C GLN A 292 2.99 -0.29 19.30
N THR A 293 2.56 -1.39 18.70
CA THR A 293 1.44 -2.21 19.17
C THR A 293 1.83 -3.29 20.19
N GLY A 294 3.13 -3.47 20.43
CA GLY A 294 3.65 -4.33 21.50
C GLY A 294 3.57 -5.83 21.21
N VAL A 295 3.55 -6.21 19.93
CA VAL A 295 3.42 -7.60 19.48
C VAL A 295 4.70 -8.40 19.79
N SER A 296 4.54 -9.50 20.52
CA SER A 296 5.59 -10.51 20.73
C SER A 296 5.65 -11.48 19.53
N PRO A 297 6.76 -12.22 19.30
CA PRO A 297 6.82 -13.24 18.25
C PRO A 297 5.70 -14.29 18.37
N GLU A 298 5.39 -14.73 19.60
CA GLU A 298 4.30 -15.67 19.89
C GLU A 298 2.91 -15.08 19.58
N GLY A 299 2.82 -13.75 19.57
CA GLY A 299 1.62 -13.00 19.23
C GLY A 299 1.19 -13.16 17.78
N ILE A 300 2.10 -13.48 16.85
CA ILE A 300 1.78 -13.68 15.43
C ILE A 300 1.36 -15.13 15.15
N LEU A 301 2.03 -16.11 15.77
CA LEU A 301 1.82 -17.55 15.51
C LEU A 301 0.40 -17.99 15.85
N ARG A 302 -0.11 -17.62 17.04
CA ARG A 302 -1.43 -18.05 17.49
C ARG A 302 -2.56 -17.56 16.56
N PRO A 303 -2.63 -16.27 16.17
CA PRO A 303 -3.58 -15.82 15.15
C PRO A 303 -3.42 -16.51 13.80
N ALA A 304 -2.19 -16.75 13.34
CA ALA A 304 -1.95 -17.44 12.07
C ALA A 304 -2.56 -18.85 12.07
N GLU A 305 -2.29 -19.64 13.11
CA GLU A 305 -2.89 -20.97 13.28
C GLU A 305 -4.41 -20.91 13.35
N ALA A 306 -4.96 -19.96 14.13
CA ALA A 306 -6.40 -19.82 14.31
C ALA A 306 -7.11 -19.44 12.99
N ILE A 307 -6.51 -18.54 12.20
CA ILE A 307 -7.01 -18.17 10.88
C ILE A 307 -6.92 -19.36 9.92
N ARG A 308 -5.80 -20.09 9.93
CA ARG A 308 -5.62 -21.25 9.05
C ARG A 308 -6.63 -22.37 9.32
N ARG A 309 -7.09 -22.54 10.57
CA ARG A 309 -8.16 -23.50 10.92
C ARG A 309 -9.50 -23.20 10.25
N VAL A 310 -9.81 -21.93 9.97
CA VAL A 310 -11.09 -21.53 9.35
C VAL A 310 -10.97 -21.22 7.85
N LEU A 311 -9.77 -20.86 7.38
CA LEU A 311 -9.47 -20.50 6.00
C LEU A 311 -8.31 -21.36 5.46
N PRO A 312 -8.63 -22.44 4.72
CA PRO A 312 -7.61 -23.36 4.22
C PRO A 312 -6.77 -22.74 3.09
N PRO A 313 -5.59 -23.31 2.78
CA PRO A 313 -4.63 -22.75 1.81
C PRO A 313 -5.22 -22.46 0.44
N GLU A 314 -6.25 -23.18 0.00
CA GLU A 314 -6.90 -22.99 -1.30
C GLU A 314 -7.76 -21.72 -1.36
N ARG A 315 -8.16 -21.18 -0.20
CA ARG A 315 -9.08 -20.03 -0.09
C ARG A 315 -8.37 -18.72 0.19
N LEU A 316 -7.27 -18.75 0.95
CA LEU A 316 -6.55 -17.55 1.38
C LEU A 316 -5.04 -17.80 1.31
N LEU A 317 -4.32 -16.88 0.66
CA LEU A 317 -2.88 -16.76 0.84
C LEU A 317 -2.63 -16.00 2.14
N LEU A 318 -2.12 -16.68 3.15
CA LEU A 318 -1.83 -16.10 4.45
C LEU A 318 -0.36 -15.69 4.51
N ALA A 319 -0.11 -14.41 4.72
CA ALA A 319 1.22 -13.87 4.92
C ALA A 319 1.40 -13.44 6.37
N ALA A 320 2.62 -13.52 6.89
CA ALA A 320 2.96 -13.02 8.22
C ALA A 320 4.45 -12.73 8.33
N GLY A 321 4.83 -11.84 9.24
CA GLY A 321 6.24 -11.64 9.55
C GLY A 321 6.53 -10.31 10.23
N ARG A 322 7.80 -9.91 10.17
CA ARG A 322 8.30 -8.69 10.79
C ARG A 322 8.97 -7.81 9.75
N MET A 323 8.50 -6.56 9.64
CA MET A 323 8.96 -5.63 8.62
C MET A 323 10.04 -4.68 9.14
N HIS A 324 9.94 -4.28 10.41
CA HIS A 324 10.92 -3.43 11.12
C HIS A 324 10.73 -3.57 12.64
N GLY A 325 11.72 -3.16 13.44
CA GLY A 325 11.70 -3.31 14.90
C GLY A 325 11.60 -2.03 15.74
N ALA A 326 11.60 -0.85 15.10
CA ALA A 326 11.56 0.47 15.76
C ALA A 326 12.50 0.60 16.98
N GLY A 327 13.73 0.09 16.86
CA GLY A 327 14.74 0.15 17.92
C GLY A 327 14.56 -0.83 19.08
N ARG A 328 13.48 -1.63 19.13
CA ARG A 328 13.27 -2.63 20.20
C ARG A 328 14.27 -3.79 20.18
N TRP A 329 15.04 -3.92 19.12
CA TRP A 329 16.09 -4.94 18.95
C TRP A 329 17.47 -4.44 19.39
N PHE A 330 17.61 -3.17 19.81
CA PHE A 330 18.89 -2.66 20.29
C PHE A 330 19.33 -3.41 21.55
N GLY A 331 20.40 -4.21 21.44
CA GLY A 331 20.88 -5.08 22.51
C GLY A 331 20.22 -6.46 22.57
N GLN A 332 19.36 -6.82 21.60
CA GLN A 332 18.80 -8.15 21.43
C GLN A 332 19.20 -8.71 20.07
N GLU A 333 20.12 -9.67 20.08
CA GLU A 333 20.55 -10.42 18.90
C GLU A 333 20.06 -11.87 19.02
N PRO A 334 19.48 -12.46 17.96
CA PRO A 334 19.16 -11.88 16.64
C PRO A 334 17.79 -11.15 16.59
N PHE A 335 17.60 -10.25 15.60
CA PHE A 335 16.30 -9.58 15.33
C PHE A 335 15.18 -10.56 14.93
N LEU A 336 15.56 -11.54 14.11
CA LEU A 336 14.75 -12.65 13.63
C LEU A 336 15.74 -13.77 13.28
N ASP A 337 15.48 -14.99 13.73
CA ASP A 337 16.28 -16.16 13.32
C ASP A 337 15.53 -17.12 12.38
N GLU A 338 16.25 -18.10 11.85
CA GLU A 338 15.69 -19.12 10.97
C GLU A 338 14.72 -20.08 11.69
N GLY A 339 14.73 -20.11 13.03
CA GLY A 339 13.75 -20.81 13.85
C GLY A 339 12.39 -20.10 13.81
N ASP A 340 12.38 -18.78 14.07
CA ASP A 340 11.18 -17.95 13.96
C ASP A 340 10.50 -18.10 12.58
N VAL A 341 11.32 -18.15 11.52
CA VAL A 341 10.84 -18.36 10.15
C VAL A 341 10.13 -19.72 10.01
N LYS A 342 10.71 -20.79 10.53
CA LYS A 342 10.12 -22.13 10.45
C LYS A 342 8.83 -22.21 11.25
N ASP A 343 8.77 -21.56 12.40
CA ASP A 343 7.57 -21.53 13.24
C ASP A 343 6.41 -20.81 12.54
N LEU A 344 6.67 -19.69 11.83
CA LEU A 344 5.66 -19.03 11.00
C LEU A 344 5.09 -19.97 9.94
N VAL A 345 5.95 -20.68 9.22
CA VAL A 345 5.51 -21.61 8.17
C VAL A 345 4.74 -22.79 8.77
N ALA A 346 5.20 -23.34 9.91
CA ALA A 346 4.50 -24.39 10.64
C ALA A 346 3.11 -23.95 11.14
N ALA A 347 2.94 -22.66 11.47
CA ALA A 347 1.64 -22.07 11.81
C ALA A 347 0.69 -21.91 10.61
N GLY A 348 1.14 -22.26 9.40
CA GLY A 348 0.34 -22.25 8.17
C GLY A 348 0.48 -20.98 7.33
N VAL A 349 1.56 -20.22 7.50
CA VAL A 349 1.90 -19.05 6.68
C VAL A 349 2.44 -19.49 5.32
N ASP A 350 1.87 -18.96 4.24
CA ASP A 350 2.26 -19.24 2.85
C ASP A 350 3.35 -18.29 2.33
N LEU A 351 3.41 -17.07 2.88
CA LEU A 351 4.29 -15.98 2.47
C LEU A 351 4.89 -15.28 3.69
N VAL A 352 6.19 -15.43 3.91
CA VAL A 352 6.89 -14.84 5.07
C VAL A 352 7.41 -13.45 4.72
N ALA A 353 6.97 -12.45 5.47
CA ALA A 353 7.39 -11.06 5.31
C ALA A 353 8.68 -10.79 6.11
N LEU A 354 9.74 -10.40 5.39
CA LEU A 354 11.07 -10.17 5.94
C LEU A 354 11.60 -8.80 5.49
N PRO A 355 12.41 -8.10 6.30
CA PRO A 355 12.99 -6.83 5.88
C PRO A 355 13.88 -7.02 4.65
N ALA A 356 13.77 -6.13 3.67
CA ALA A 356 14.68 -6.10 2.55
C ALA A 356 16.12 -5.73 2.99
N PRO A 357 17.17 -6.14 2.24
CA PRO A 357 18.54 -5.71 2.51
C PRO A 357 18.65 -4.19 2.61
N ALA A 358 19.43 -3.71 3.58
CA ALA A 358 19.69 -2.29 3.84
C ALA A 358 18.48 -1.44 4.28
N THR A 359 17.34 -2.06 4.62
CA THR A 359 16.16 -1.30 5.10
C THR A 359 15.99 -1.28 6.61
N VAL A 360 16.55 -2.26 7.30
CA VAL A 360 16.61 -2.36 8.76
C VAL A 360 18.07 -2.56 9.16
N PRO A 361 18.57 -1.90 10.23
CA PRO A 361 19.97 -2.05 10.60
C PRO A 361 20.32 -3.50 10.92
N GLY A 362 21.50 -3.95 10.47
CA GLY A 362 21.94 -5.35 10.59
C GLY A 362 21.45 -6.27 9.47
N VAL A 363 20.46 -5.86 8.67
CA VAL A 363 19.94 -6.68 7.56
C VAL A 363 20.80 -6.50 6.31
N THR A 364 21.80 -7.39 6.17
CA THR A 364 22.66 -7.49 5.00
C THR A 364 22.02 -8.35 3.91
N LEU A 365 22.60 -8.32 2.70
CA LEU A 365 22.22 -9.24 1.61
C LEU A 365 22.35 -10.71 2.03
N ASP A 366 23.46 -11.06 2.69
CA ASP A 366 23.69 -12.43 3.15
C ASP A 366 22.71 -12.87 4.23
N GLN A 367 22.37 -11.98 5.17
CA GLN A 367 21.36 -12.29 6.18
C GLN A 367 19.99 -12.51 5.54
N ALA A 368 19.59 -11.63 4.61
CA ALA A 368 18.33 -11.79 3.89
C ALA A 368 18.30 -13.10 3.09
N ARG A 369 19.39 -13.46 2.40
CA ARG A 369 19.51 -14.73 1.68
C ARG A 369 19.31 -15.94 2.60
N ARG A 370 19.93 -15.94 3.79
CA ARG A 370 19.74 -17.03 4.78
C ARG A 370 18.29 -17.19 5.20
N TRP A 371 17.58 -16.09 5.46
CA TRP A 371 16.16 -16.14 5.78
C TRP A 371 15.33 -16.67 4.61
N VAL A 372 15.58 -16.20 3.39
CA VAL A 372 14.89 -16.68 2.18
C VAL A 372 15.10 -18.19 2.00
N GLU A 373 16.34 -18.67 2.16
CA GLU A 373 16.66 -20.11 2.09
C GLU A 373 15.90 -20.91 3.15
N ALA A 374 15.80 -20.39 4.39
CA ALA A 374 15.01 -21.02 5.44
C ALA A 374 13.51 -21.06 5.12
N VAL A 375 12.95 -19.98 4.56
CA VAL A 375 11.55 -19.89 4.11
C VAL A 375 11.26 -20.93 3.02
N HIS A 376 12.11 -20.99 1.98
CA HIS A 376 11.94 -21.94 0.87
C HIS A 376 12.12 -23.38 1.33
N ALA A 377 13.11 -23.66 2.20
CA ALA A 377 13.31 -24.98 2.78
C ALA A 377 12.11 -25.45 3.63
N ALA A 378 11.39 -24.52 4.26
CA ALA A 378 10.16 -24.81 5.00
C ALA A 378 8.92 -24.93 4.09
N GLY A 379 9.01 -24.61 2.79
CA GLY A 379 7.93 -24.79 1.81
C GLY A 379 7.03 -23.57 1.57
N ALA A 380 7.41 -22.40 2.08
CA ALA A 380 6.71 -21.12 1.88
C ALA A 380 7.44 -20.22 0.87
N LEU A 381 6.84 -19.06 0.56
CA LEU A 381 7.43 -18.01 -0.26
C LEU A 381 7.94 -16.87 0.61
N ALA A 382 8.91 -16.09 0.13
CA ALA A 382 9.47 -14.96 0.83
C ALA A 382 9.02 -13.62 0.21
N MET A 383 8.63 -12.67 1.05
CA MET A 383 8.34 -11.29 0.65
C MET A 383 9.32 -10.31 1.30
N SER A 384 10.01 -9.50 0.49
CA SER A 384 10.88 -8.44 0.98
C SER A 384 10.04 -7.22 1.36
N THR A 385 10.26 -6.60 2.49
CA THR A 385 9.49 -5.42 2.91
C THR A 385 10.35 -4.16 3.01
N VAL A 386 9.87 -3.08 2.39
CA VAL A 386 10.41 -1.73 2.51
C VAL A 386 9.36 -0.87 3.20
N GLY A 387 9.46 -0.71 4.52
CA GLY A 387 8.48 0.04 5.34
C GLY A 387 9.18 0.92 6.37
N THR A 388 10.28 1.57 5.96
CA THR A 388 11.14 2.39 6.82
C THR A 388 11.32 3.80 6.25
N SER A 389 10.32 4.28 5.50
CA SER A 389 10.31 5.53 4.73
C SER A 389 11.24 5.55 3.51
N GLN A 390 11.99 4.48 3.26
CA GLN A 390 12.85 4.35 2.09
C GLN A 390 12.06 4.13 0.78
N GLU A 391 10.80 3.73 0.86
CA GLU A 391 9.87 3.73 -0.28
C GLU A 391 9.59 5.15 -0.82
N GLY A 392 9.89 6.19 -0.04
CA GLY A 392 9.88 7.59 -0.45
C GLY A 392 11.27 8.16 -0.81
N ALA A 393 12.32 7.34 -0.81
CA ALA A 393 13.66 7.76 -1.22
C ALA A 393 13.75 8.02 -2.73
N GLY A 394 14.89 8.52 -3.20
CA GLY A 394 15.13 8.68 -4.63
C GLY A 394 15.11 7.34 -5.38
N GLU A 395 14.71 7.36 -6.66
CA GLU A 395 14.57 6.16 -7.48
C GLU A 395 15.82 5.27 -7.49
N GLU A 396 17.01 5.86 -7.44
CA GLU A 396 18.27 5.10 -7.40
C GLU A 396 18.37 4.21 -6.16
N THR A 397 18.03 4.74 -4.98
CA THR A 397 18.00 3.97 -3.74
C THR A 397 17.00 2.82 -3.83
N VAL A 398 15.81 3.09 -4.36
CA VAL A 398 14.75 2.09 -4.51
C VAL A 398 15.17 0.98 -5.47
N ARG A 399 15.82 1.32 -6.60
CA ARG A 399 16.35 0.32 -7.54
C ARG A 399 17.45 -0.54 -6.91
N GLN A 400 18.33 0.05 -6.10
CA GLN A 400 19.36 -0.72 -5.39
C GLN A 400 18.74 -1.70 -4.41
N ILE A 401 17.77 -1.27 -3.59
CA ILE A 401 17.03 -2.16 -2.69
C ILE A 401 16.34 -3.29 -3.49
N ALA A 402 15.72 -2.96 -4.62
CA ALA A 402 15.06 -3.92 -5.49
C ALA A 402 16.00 -5.01 -6.01
N LEU A 403 17.17 -4.62 -6.52
CA LEU A 403 18.16 -5.55 -7.05
C LEU A 403 18.77 -6.41 -5.94
N MET A 404 19.05 -5.84 -4.75
CA MET A 404 19.54 -6.60 -3.60
C MET A 404 18.50 -7.60 -3.11
N ALA A 405 17.24 -7.20 -2.97
CA ALA A 405 16.16 -8.11 -2.60
C ALA A 405 16.01 -9.24 -3.64
N LYS A 406 16.07 -8.91 -4.94
CA LYS A 406 15.96 -9.95 -5.98
C LYS A 406 17.16 -10.90 -5.93
N ALA A 407 18.37 -10.39 -5.70
CA ALA A 407 19.57 -11.19 -5.52
C ALA A 407 19.51 -12.10 -4.29
N ALA A 408 18.80 -11.69 -3.23
CA ALA A 408 18.57 -12.51 -2.04
C ALA A 408 17.60 -13.68 -2.27
N GLY A 409 16.83 -13.65 -3.37
CA GLY A 409 15.89 -14.72 -3.75
C GLY A 409 14.43 -14.48 -3.35
N PHE A 410 14.04 -13.25 -3.01
CA PHE A 410 12.65 -12.94 -2.67
C PHE A 410 11.68 -13.19 -3.84
N ASP A 411 10.50 -13.72 -3.52
CA ASP A 411 9.43 -14.04 -4.50
C ASP A 411 8.51 -12.85 -4.77
N VAL A 412 8.24 -12.08 -3.71
CA VAL A 412 7.43 -10.86 -3.73
C VAL A 412 8.24 -9.71 -3.18
N HIS A 413 8.10 -8.55 -3.80
CA HIS A 413 8.71 -7.31 -3.36
C HIS A 413 7.63 -6.36 -2.87
N HIS A 414 7.71 -5.90 -1.62
CA HIS A 414 6.75 -4.99 -1.03
C HIS A 414 7.35 -3.58 -0.86
N LEU A 415 6.59 -2.57 -1.28
CA LEU A 415 6.80 -1.17 -0.95
C LEU A 415 5.68 -0.72 0.01
N GLY A 416 6.09 -0.14 1.13
CA GLY A 416 5.22 0.37 2.18
C GLY A 416 4.47 1.64 1.81
N ASP A 417 3.83 2.22 2.81
CA ASP A 417 2.89 3.33 2.68
C ASP A 417 3.41 4.65 3.29
N ALA A 418 4.70 4.73 3.65
CA ALA A 418 5.25 5.92 4.29
C ALA A 418 5.57 7.09 3.33
N GLY A 419 5.16 6.99 2.06
CA GLY A 419 5.16 8.13 1.15
C GLY A 419 4.01 9.10 1.44
N TYR A 420 3.84 10.09 0.55
CA TYR A 420 2.77 11.07 0.71
C TYR A 420 1.40 10.39 0.63
N HIS A 421 0.48 10.81 1.48
CA HIS A 421 -0.91 10.35 1.43
C HIS A 421 -1.10 8.82 1.59
N GLY A 422 -0.17 8.13 2.26
CA GLY A 422 -0.34 6.70 2.59
C GLY A 422 -0.16 5.78 1.39
N ILE A 423 0.82 6.07 0.53
CA ILE A 423 1.24 5.27 -0.64
C ILE A 423 2.73 5.56 -0.90
N ALA A 424 3.50 4.58 -1.38
CA ALA A 424 4.83 4.84 -1.95
C ALA A 424 4.76 5.84 -3.11
N LEU A 425 5.85 6.56 -3.41
CA LEU A 425 5.87 7.43 -4.59
C LEU A 425 5.55 6.61 -5.84
N PRO A 426 4.58 7.02 -6.69
CA PRO A 426 4.19 6.24 -7.86
C PRO A 426 5.38 5.92 -8.78
N GLU A 427 6.28 6.87 -8.96
CA GLU A 427 7.53 6.71 -9.73
C GLU A 427 8.42 5.62 -9.14
N ASN A 428 8.45 5.47 -7.82
CA ASN A 428 9.21 4.41 -7.15
C ASN A 428 8.58 3.03 -7.35
N ILE A 429 7.24 2.92 -7.39
CA ILE A 429 6.55 1.67 -7.77
C ILE A 429 6.96 1.26 -9.18
N MET A 430 6.96 2.21 -10.13
CA MET A 430 7.39 1.96 -11.50
C MET A 430 8.88 1.61 -11.58
N ALA A 431 9.75 2.36 -10.90
CA ALA A 431 11.20 2.16 -10.91
C ALA A 431 11.58 0.79 -10.33
N TYR A 432 10.97 0.40 -9.21
CA TYR A 432 11.15 -0.93 -8.61
C TYR A 432 10.69 -2.03 -9.58
N GLY A 433 9.49 -1.88 -10.16
CA GLY A 433 8.97 -2.80 -11.16
C GLY A 433 9.92 -2.95 -12.36
N ILE A 434 10.43 -1.84 -12.91
CA ILE A 434 11.41 -1.90 -14.02
C ILE A 434 12.68 -2.64 -13.59
N ALA A 435 13.18 -2.42 -12.37
CA ALA A 435 14.39 -3.08 -11.89
C ALA A 435 14.23 -4.61 -11.83
N ILE A 436 13.12 -5.12 -11.30
CA ILE A 436 12.97 -6.57 -11.08
C ILE A 436 12.45 -7.36 -12.28
N ARG A 437 11.75 -6.72 -13.23
CA ARG A 437 11.09 -7.40 -14.36
C ARG A 437 11.18 -6.68 -15.71
N GLY A 438 11.88 -5.56 -15.78
CA GLY A 438 12.10 -4.81 -17.01
C GLY A 438 10.88 -4.03 -17.52
N ARG A 439 11.13 -3.14 -18.49
CA ARG A 439 10.11 -2.24 -19.06
C ARG A 439 8.92 -2.98 -19.67
N ARG A 440 9.17 -4.04 -20.45
CA ARG A 440 8.10 -4.77 -21.17
C ARG A 440 7.01 -5.29 -20.21
N HIS A 441 7.40 -5.93 -19.11
CA HIS A 441 6.43 -6.47 -18.15
C HIS A 441 5.79 -5.37 -17.31
N THR A 442 6.57 -4.36 -16.89
CA THR A 442 6.02 -3.21 -16.15
C THR A 442 5.00 -2.45 -16.98
N TYR A 443 5.33 -2.07 -18.22
CA TYR A 443 4.41 -1.35 -19.10
C TYR A 443 3.18 -2.17 -19.47
N ARG A 444 3.35 -3.49 -19.71
CA ARG A 444 2.19 -4.37 -19.89
C ARG A 444 1.28 -4.30 -18.67
N ARG A 445 1.82 -4.41 -17.46
CA ARG A 445 1.01 -4.38 -16.23
C ARG A 445 0.29 -3.05 -16.08
N MET A 446 0.96 -1.93 -16.31
CA MET A 446 0.39 -0.57 -16.25
C MET A 446 -0.74 -0.37 -17.29
N ALA A 447 -0.57 -0.83 -18.52
CA ALA A 447 -1.49 -0.55 -19.62
C ALA A 447 -2.64 -1.55 -19.78
N LEU A 448 -2.56 -2.73 -19.15
CA LEU A 448 -3.53 -3.80 -19.37
C LEU A 448 -4.87 -3.46 -18.74
N SER A 449 -5.84 -3.10 -19.59
CA SER A 449 -7.20 -2.72 -19.18
C SER A 449 -7.86 -3.76 -18.26
N PRO A 450 -8.48 -3.32 -17.14
CA PRO A 450 -9.27 -4.18 -16.26
C PRO A 450 -10.38 -4.98 -16.96
N TRP A 451 -10.84 -4.52 -18.14
CA TRP A 451 -11.91 -5.16 -18.91
C TRP A 451 -11.46 -6.33 -19.80
N ARG A 452 -10.15 -6.60 -19.89
CA ARG A 452 -9.63 -7.72 -20.67
C ARG A 452 -9.92 -9.04 -19.95
N ARG A 453 -10.53 -9.99 -20.68
CA ARG A 453 -10.96 -11.31 -20.21
C ARG A 453 -10.12 -12.43 -20.79
#